data_AF-A0A9D2RPM8-F1
#
_entry.id   AF-A0A9D2RPM8-F1
#
_cell.length_a   1.000
_cell.length_b   1.000
_cell.length_c   1.000
_cell.angle_alpha   90.00
_cell.angle_beta   90.00
_cell.angle_gamma   90.00
#
_symmetry.space_group_name_H-M   'P 1'
#
loop_
_entity.id
_entity.type
_entity.pdbx_description
1 polymer ?
#
loop_
_entity_poly.entity_id
_entity_poly.type
_entity_poly.pdbx_seq_one_letter_code
_entity_poly.pdbx_strand_id
1 'polypeptide(L)'
;MLLATGADEGIQAFRAGTALWAVQFHPELTAQIAEGWARDSSLSHPDLPPQEVRAQVEDAAAARDSWRALLEAFAHQVLTG
;
A
#
# COMPACT_ATOMS: atom_id res chain seq x y z
N MET A 1 14.12 10.77 8.77
CA MET A 1 14.75 9.45 8.90
C MET A 1 14.25 8.58 7.76
N LEU A 2 15.13 8.18 6.85
CA LEU A 2 14.80 7.24 5.77
C LEU A 2 14.55 5.86 6.37
N LEU A 3 13.50 5.18 5.93
CA LEU A 3 13.08 3.87 6.45
C LEU A 3 13.18 2.78 5.39
N ALA A 4 12.85 3.10 4.14
CA ALA A 4 12.91 2.15 3.03
C ALA A 4 13.21 2.85 1.71
N THR A 5 13.91 2.14 0.83
CA THR A 5 14.15 2.51 -0.57
C THR A 5 13.74 1.37 -1.49
N GLY A 6 13.39 1.71 -2.73
CA GLY A 6 13.07 0.75 -3.79
C GLY A 6 14.33 0.20 -4.46
N ALA A 7 14.14 -0.74 -5.38
CA ALA A 7 15.23 -1.28 -6.20
C ALA A 7 15.90 -0.23 -7.10
N ASP A 8 15.19 0.87 -7.38
CA ASP A 8 15.63 2.04 -8.12
C ASP A 8 16.17 3.16 -7.21
N GLU A 9 16.44 2.85 -5.93
CA GLU A 9 16.82 3.80 -4.88
C GLU A 9 15.76 4.88 -4.57
N GLY A 10 14.56 4.79 -5.15
CA GLY A 10 13.45 5.68 -4.85
C GLY A 10 13.01 5.58 -3.39
N ILE A 11 12.71 6.71 -2.75
CA ILE A 11 12.27 6.74 -1.35
C ILE A 11 10.89 6.07 -1.23
N GLN A 12 10.81 4.97 -0.47
CA GLN A 12 9.56 4.23 -0.26
C GLN A 12 8.89 4.55 1.08
N ALA A 13 9.69 4.87 2.11
CA ALA A 13 9.16 5.30 3.39
C ALA A 13 10.16 6.19 4.15
N PHE A 14 9.65 7.21 4.84
CA PHE A 14 10.45 8.02 5.76
C PHE A 14 9.61 8.63 6.89
N ARG A 15 10.29 8.99 7.98
CA ARG A 15 9.75 9.82 9.06
C ARG A 15 10.26 11.26 8.94
N ALA A 16 9.38 12.24 8.93
CA ALA A 16 9.67 13.66 9.06
C ALA A 16 9.41 14.13 10.50
N GLY A 17 10.44 14.70 11.15
CA GLY A 17 10.35 15.08 12.56
C GLY A 17 10.10 13.87 13.48
N THR A 18 9.27 14.09 14.50
CA THR A 18 8.94 13.07 15.51
C THR A 18 7.64 12.33 15.22
N ALA A 19 6.68 12.96 14.54
CA ALA A 19 5.30 12.49 14.43
C ALA A 19 4.71 12.48 13.02
N LEU A 20 5.52 12.69 11.96
CA LEU A 20 5.03 12.62 10.58
C LEU A 20 5.75 11.49 9.84
N TRP A 21 4.98 10.72 9.07
CA TRP A 21 5.50 9.64 8.23
C TRP A 21 4.90 9.74 6.84
N ALA A 22 5.66 9.30 5.86
CA ALA A 22 5.22 9.17 4.48
C ALA A 22 5.62 7.80 3.95
N VAL A 23 4.70 7.19 3.21
CA VAL A 23 4.88 5.92 2.49
C VAL A 23 4.43 6.11 1.05
N GLN A 24 5.18 5.53 0.11
CA GLN A 24 4.88 5.61 -1.32
C GLN A 24 3.97 4.46 -1.79
N PHE A 25 4.11 3.28 -1.18
CA PHE A 25 3.25 2.13 -1.46
C PHE A 25 1.91 2.24 -0.73
N HIS A 26 0.95 1.39 -1.14
CA HIS A 26 -0.42 1.36 -0.60
C HIS A 26 -0.64 0.14 0.29
N PRO A 27 -0.15 0.15 1.56
CA PRO A 27 -0.38 -0.97 2.47
C PRO A 27 -1.87 -1.14 2.85
N GLU A 28 -2.70 -0.12 2.62
CA GLU A 28 -4.15 -0.13 2.83
C GLU A 28 -4.92 -0.86 1.74
N LEU A 29 -4.23 -1.32 0.69
CA LEU A 29 -4.85 -1.90 -0.49
C LEU A 29 -5.68 -3.15 -0.14
N THR A 30 -6.97 -3.06 -0.44
CA THR A 30 -7.90 -4.20 -0.43
C THR A 30 -8.31 -4.53 -1.85
N ALA A 31 -8.86 -5.74 -2.06
CA ALA A 31 -9.37 -6.15 -3.37
C ALA A 31 -10.45 -5.18 -3.90
N GLN A 32 -11.31 -4.65 -3.02
CA GLN A 32 -12.33 -3.66 -3.38
C GLN A 32 -11.74 -2.31 -3.77
N ILE A 33 -10.70 -1.84 -3.06
CA ILE A 33 -10.00 -0.60 -3.42
C ILE A 33 -9.32 -0.75 -4.78
N ALA A 34 -8.62 -1.87 -5.00
CA ALA A 34 -7.93 -2.15 -6.24
C ALA A 34 -8.89 -2.21 -7.44
N GLU A 35 -10.02 -2.89 -7.28
CA GLU A 35 -11.09 -2.95 -8.29
C GLU A 35 -11.66 -1.56 -8.60
N GLY A 36 -11.88 -0.73 -7.56
CA GLY A 36 -12.32 0.65 -7.72
C GLY A 36 -11.33 1.48 -8.52
N TRP A 37 -10.05 1.42 -8.19
CA TRP A 37 -9.01 2.13 -8.93
C TRP A 37 -8.90 1.66 -10.39
N ALA A 38 -8.98 0.36 -10.63
CA ALA A 38 -8.94 -0.19 -11.99
C ALA A 38 -10.13 0.30 -12.84
N ARG A 39 -11.29 0.51 -12.21
CA ARG A 39 -12.50 1.00 -12.88
C ARG A 39 -12.49 2.50 -13.14
N ASP A 40 -12.02 3.29 -12.17
CA ASP A 40 -12.26 4.74 -12.15
C ASP A 40 -11.00 5.59 -12.43
N SER A 41 -9.80 5.00 -12.33
CA SER A 41 -8.55 5.74 -12.55
C SER A 41 -8.27 6.00 -14.02
N SER A 42 -7.67 7.15 -14.34
CA SER A 42 -7.09 7.42 -15.67
C SER A 42 -5.75 6.69 -15.90
N LEU A 43 -5.19 6.08 -14.85
CA LEU A 43 -3.96 5.30 -14.89
C LEU A 43 -4.21 3.79 -14.97
N SER A 44 -5.47 3.35 -15.10
CA SER A 44 -5.81 1.94 -15.23
C SER A 44 -5.25 1.36 -16.54
N HIS A 45 -4.81 0.12 -16.48
CA HIS A 45 -4.24 -0.56 -17.63
C HIS A 45 -5.39 -1.02 -18.55
N PRO A 46 -5.41 -0.62 -19.84
CA PRO A 46 -6.55 -0.88 -20.72
C PRO A 46 -6.85 -2.37 -20.92
N ASP A 47 -5.81 -3.20 -20.88
CA ASP A 47 -5.92 -4.66 -21.05
C ASP A 47 -6.10 -5.44 -19.74
N LEU A 48 -6.29 -4.77 -18.59
CA LEU A 48 -6.45 -5.44 -17.31
C LEU A 48 -7.81 -5.08 -16.69
N PRO A 49 -8.85 -5.92 -16.90
CA PRO A 49 -10.19 -5.67 -16.38
C PRO A 49 -10.20 -5.54 -14.84
N PRO A 50 -11.07 -4.70 -14.24
CA PRO A 50 -11.11 -4.48 -12.79
C PRO A 50 -11.25 -5.75 -11.95
N GLN A 51 -12.04 -6.71 -12.42
CA GLN A 51 -12.21 -8.02 -11.79
C GLN A 51 -10.93 -8.88 -11.79
N GLU A 52 -10.05 -8.72 -12.78
CA GLU A 52 -8.76 -9.41 -12.79
C GLU A 52 -7.77 -8.74 -11.81
N VAL A 53 -7.79 -7.40 -11.72
CA VAL A 53 -7.04 -6.68 -10.68
C VAL A 53 -7.47 -7.14 -9.28
N ARG A 54 -8.78 -7.25 -9.07
CA ARG A 54 -9.35 -7.79 -7.82
C ARG A 54 -8.80 -9.18 -7.50
N ALA A 55 -8.86 -10.10 -8.47
CA ALA A 55 -8.40 -11.48 -8.30
C ALA A 55 -6.91 -11.55 -7.94
N GLN A 56 -6.06 -10.76 -8.61
CA GLN A 56 -4.63 -10.70 -8.30
C GLN A 56 -4.36 -10.25 -6.85
N VAL A 57 -5.13 -9.29 -6.36
CA VAL A 57 -5.04 -8.83 -4.96
C VAL A 57 -5.57 -9.89 -4.00
N GLU A 58 -6.64 -10.62 -4.35
CA GLU A 58 -7.15 -11.73 -3.55
C GLU A 58 -6.12 -12.86 -3.44
N ASP A 59 -5.49 -13.25 -4.54
CA ASP A 59 -4.43 -14.28 -4.63
C ASP A 59 -3.19 -13.91 -3.80
N ALA A 60 -2.90 -12.61 -3.65
CA ALA A 60 -1.82 -12.10 -2.81
C ALA A 60 -2.18 -12.06 -1.29
N ALA A 61 -3.03 -12.97 -0.82
CA ALA A 61 -3.56 -12.98 0.55
C ALA A 61 -2.48 -12.90 1.65
N ALA A 62 -1.41 -13.70 1.54
CA ALA A 62 -0.34 -13.72 2.53
C ALA A 62 0.41 -12.38 2.61
N ALA A 63 0.61 -11.71 1.48
CA ALA A 63 1.20 -10.37 1.45
C ALA A 63 0.25 -9.37 2.11
N ARG A 64 -1.05 -9.42 1.83
CA ARG A 64 -2.06 -8.55 2.45
C ARG A 64 -2.10 -8.68 3.97
N ASP A 65 -2.04 -9.90 4.50
CA ASP A 65 -2.00 -10.10 5.96
C ASP A 65 -0.76 -9.50 6.60
N SER A 66 0.40 -9.62 5.93
CA SER A 66 1.64 -9.00 6.39
C SER A 66 1.55 -7.47 6.39
N TRP A 67 0.96 -6.88 5.35
CA TRP A 67 0.75 -5.43 5.26
C TRP A 67 -0.25 -4.91 6.29
N ARG A 68 -1.32 -5.65 6.55
CA ARG A 68 -2.29 -5.31 7.61
C ARG A 68 -1.63 -5.29 8.98
N ALA A 69 -0.83 -6.32 9.31
CA ALA A 69 -0.10 -6.36 10.57
C ALA A 69 0.89 -5.18 10.71
N LEU A 70 1.57 -4.82 9.62
CA LEU A 70 2.43 -3.64 9.58
C LEU A 70 1.64 -2.35 9.85
N LEU A 71 0.48 -2.18 9.22
CA LEU A 71 -0.38 -1.02 9.42
C LEU A 71 -0.93 -0.93 10.83
N GLU A 72 -1.36 -2.05 11.42
CA GLU A 72 -1.83 -2.12 12.80
C GLU A 72 -0.72 -1.71 13.78
N ALA A 73 0.49 -2.25 13.61
CA ALA A 73 1.65 -1.88 14.42
C ALA A 73 2.05 -0.41 14.23
N PHE A 74 2.02 0.09 13.00
CA PHE A 74 2.30 1.48 12.68
C PHE A 74 1.27 2.42 13.33
N ALA A 75 -0.03 2.14 13.17
CA ALA A 75 -1.10 2.90 13.79
C ALA A 75 -0.97 2.90 15.32
N HIS A 76 -0.64 1.76 15.92
CA HIS A 76 -0.37 1.66 17.35
C HIS A 76 0.78 2.58 17.79
N GLN A 77 1.89 2.59 17.05
CA GLN A 77 3.03 3.46 17.35
C GLN A 77 2.69 4.95 17.22
N VAL A 78 1.89 5.34 16.21
CA VAL A 78 1.43 6.72 16.04
C VAL A 78 0.46 7.15 17.16
N LEU A 79 -0.38 6.24 17.65
CA LEU A 79 -1.38 6.54 18.68
C LEU A 79 -0.81 6.54 20.11
N THR A 80 0.33 5.87 20.34
CA THR A 80 0.89 5.66 21.68
C THR A 80 2.22 6.38 21.92
N GLY A 81 2.89 6.84 20.87
CA GLY A 81 4.14 7.62 20.94
C GLY A 81 3.91 9.09 20.66
#